data_AF-Q09LL4-F1
#
_entry.id   AF-Q09LL4-F1
#
_cell.length_a   1.000
_cell.length_b   1.000
_cell.length_c   1.000
_cell.angle_alpha   90.00
_cell.angle_beta   90.00
_cell.angle_gamma   90.00
#
_symmetry.space_group_name_H-M   'P 1'
#
loop_
_entity.id
_entity.type
_entity.pdbx_description
1 polymer ?
#
loop_
_entity_poly.entity_id
_entity_poly.type
_entity_poly.pdbx_seq_one_letter_code
_entity_poly.pdbx_strand_id
1 'polypeptide(L)'
;VHPEPPTACREKQYLINSQCCSLCQPGQKLVSDCTEFTETECLPCGESEFLDTWNRETHCHQHKYCDPNLGLRVQQKGTSETDTICTCEEGWHCTSEACESCVLHRSCSPGFGVKQI
;
A
#
# COMPACT_ATOMS: atom_id res chain seq x y z
N VAL A 1 38.88 -16.57 13.03
CA VAL A 1 37.58 -16.07 12.55
C VAL A 1 37.52 -14.61 12.94
N HIS A 2 37.83 -13.70 12.02
CA HIS A 2 37.62 -12.28 12.25
C HIS A 2 36.11 -12.03 12.14
N PRO A 3 35.43 -11.53 13.18
CA PRO A 3 34.04 -11.13 13.04
C PRO A 3 34.00 -9.93 12.08
N GLU A 4 33.17 -10.04 11.05
CA GLU A 4 32.93 -8.94 10.13
C GLU A 4 32.46 -7.71 10.94
N PRO A 5 32.99 -6.50 10.64
CA PRO A 5 32.46 -5.29 11.25
C PRO A 5 30.96 -5.20 10.91
N PRO A 6 30.09 -4.72 11.82
CA PRO A 6 28.66 -4.61 11.54
C PRO A 6 28.45 -3.44 10.55
N THR A 7 28.74 -3.66 9.28
CA THR A 7 28.55 -2.68 8.20
C THR A 7 27.09 -2.50 7.81
N ALA A 8 26.18 -3.29 8.40
CA ALA A 8 24.76 -3.25 8.10
C ALA A 8 23.94 -3.17 9.40
N CYS A 9 22.94 -2.29 9.40
CA CYS A 9 21.92 -2.25 10.44
C CYS A 9 21.08 -3.54 10.44
N ARG A 10 20.38 -3.80 11.55
CA ARG A 10 19.54 -4.99 11.68
C ARG A 10 18.29 -4.88 10.79
N GLU A 11 17.55 -5.99 10.68
CA GLU A 11 16.22 -5.97 10.07
C GLU A 11 15.35 -4.87 10.73
N LYS A 12 14.59 -4.13 9.92
CA LYS A 12 13.75 -2.99 10.36
C LYS A 12 14.51 -1.77 10.87
N GLN A 13 15.79 -1.64 10.53
CA GLN A 13 16.60 -0.46 10.81
C GLN A 13 17.20 0.12 9.53
N TYR A 14 17.52 1.41 9.57
CA TYR A 14 18.22 2.11 8.49
C TYR A 14 19.45 2.85 9.03
N LEU A 15 20.45 2.99 8.16
CA LEU A 15 21.68 3.70 8.49
C LEU A 15 21.52 5.19 8.19
N ILE A 16 21.75 6.04 9.19
CA ILE A 16 21.84 7.49 9.03
C ILE A 16 22.90 8.03 9.98
N ASN A 17 23.75 8.95 9.51
CA ASN A 17 24.84 9.53 10.30
C ASN A 17 25.73 8.50 11.03
N SER A 18 26.01 7.37 10.37
CA SER A 18 26.77 6.24 10.95
C SER A 18 26.13 5.57 12.17
N GLN A 19 24.84 5.81 12.39
CA GLN A 19 24.03 5.19 13.43
C GLN A 19 22.87 4.41 12.81
N CYS A 20 22.49 3.30 13.45
CA CYS A 20 21.32 2.53 13.05
C CYS A 20 20.07 3.05 13.78
N CYS A 21 19.12 3.58 13.02
CA CYS A 21 17.83 4.04 13.50
C CYS A 21 16.74 3.02 13.17
N SER A 22 15.72 2.92 14.01
CA SER A 22 14.54 2.08 13.75
C SER A 22 13.70 2.68 12.64
N LEU A 23 13.24 1.88 11.68
CA LEU A 23 12.22 2.30 10.72
C LEU A 23 10.87 2.52 11.43
N CYS A 24 10.02 3.33 10.82
CA CYS A 24 8.62 3.44 11.24
C CYS A 24 7.87 2.17 10.85
N GLN A 25 6.97 1.72 11.72
CA GLN A 25 6.13 0.56 11.44
C GLN A 25 5.09 0.90 10.35
N PRO A 26 4.50 -0.13 9.68
CA PRO A 26 3.35 0.08 8.80
C PRO A 26 2.27 0.95 9.47
N GLY A 27 1.67 1.84 8.70
CA GLY A 27 0.71 2.82 9.17
C GLY A 27 1.28 4.00 9.94
N GLN A 28 2.61 4.15 9.98
CA GLN A 28 3.26 5.35 10.47
C GLN A 28 4.25 5.93 9.47
N LYS A 29 4.31 7.26 9.43
CA LYS A 29 5.30 8.04 8.69
C LYS A 29 6.38 8.59 9.60
N LEU A 30 7.55 8.82 9.03
CA LEU A 30 8.68 9.47 9.67
C LEU A 30 8.43 10.97 9.86
N VAL A 31 8.67 11.46 11.07
CA VAL A 31 8.64 12.90 11.41
C VAL A 31 10.04 13.42 11.63
N SER A 32 10.86 12.69 12.39
CA SER A 32 12.25 13.02 12.66
C SER A 32 13.09 11.76 12.69
N ASP A 33 14.26 11.84 12.06
CA ASP A 33 15.29 10.82 12.21
C ASP A 33 15.75 10.69 13.67
N CYS A 34 16.26 9.51 14.00
CA CYS A 34 16.91 9.30 15.28
C CYS A 34 18.23 10.08 15.36
N THR A 35 18.62 10.46 16.58
CA THR A 35 19.92 11.08 16.87
C THR A 35 20.70 10.18 17.83
N GLU A 36 21.90 10.58 18.24
CA GLU A 36 22.67 9.87 19.27
C GLU A 36 21.89 9.69 20.58
N PHE A 37 20.92 10.58 20.86
CA PHE A 37 20.19 10.63 22.12
C PHE A 37 18.68 10.41 21.98
N THR A 38 18.14 10.42 20.76
CA THR A 38 16.68 10.30 20.52
C THR A 38 16.39 9.20 19.54
N GLU A 39 15.30 8.47 19.77
CA GLU A 39 14.80 7.48 18.83
C GLU A 39 14.14 8.14 17.60
N THR A 40 13.89 7.33 16.57
CA THR A 40 13.13 7.75 15.39
C THR A 40 11.72 8.17 15.82
N GLU A 41 11.29 9.35 15.41
CA GLU A 41 9.94 9.83 15.68
C GLU A 41 9.01 9.46 14.51
N CYS A 42 7.96 8.70 14.82
CA CYS A 42 6.97 8.24 13.86
C CYS A 42 5.57 8.68 14.28
N LEU A 43 4.74 9.11 13.32
CA LEU A 43 3.34 9.45 13.54
C LEU A 43 2.41 8.59 12.70
N PRO A 44 1.21 8.25 13.20
CA PRO A 44 0.20 7.54 12.42
C PRO A 44 -0.17 8.28 11.13
N CYS A 45 -0.47 7.52 10.08
CA CYS A 45 -1.09 8.06 8.87
C CYS A 45 -2.47 8.66 9.17
N GLY A 46 -2.85 9.68 8.40
CA GLY A 46 -4.14 10.34 8.54
C GLY A 46 -5.32 9.47 8.11
N GLU A 47 -6.53 9.99 8.31
CA GLU A 47 -7.73 9.40 7.72
C GLU A 47 -7.59 9.43 6.19
N SER A 48 -7.85 8.30 5.53
CA SER A 48 -7.65 8.08 4.07
C SER A 48 -6.21 7.96 3.57
N GLU A 49 -5.24 7.72 4.47
CA GLU A 49 -3.84 7.49 4.11
C GLU A 49 -3.32 6.15 4.65
N PHE A 50 -2.28 5.60 4.01
CA PHE A 50 -1.64 4.36 4.45
C PHE A 50 -0.14 4.29 4.13
N LEU A 51 0.56 3.42 4.84
CA LEU A 51 1.90 2.91 4.54
C LEU A 51 1.95 1.43 4.90
N ASP A 52 2.28 0.56 3.95
CA ASP A 52 2.17 -0.90 4.10
C ASP A 52 3.45 -1.60 4.58
N THR A 53 4.53 -0.84 4.72
CA THR A 53 5.88 -1.38 4.98
C THR A 53 6.57 -0.66 6.13
N TRP A 54 7.62 -1.32 6.66
CA TRP A 54 8.58 -0.67 7.55
C TRP A 54 9.36 0.37 6.76
N ASN A 55 9.19 1.64 7.08
CA ASN A 55 9.52 2.73 6.16
C ASN A 55 10.25 3.91 6.84
N ARG A 56 10.72 4.83 5.98
CA ARG A 56 11.32 6.14 6.33
C ARG A 56 10.63 7.26 5.56
N GLU A 57 9.39 7.04 5.15
CA GLU A 57 8.64 7.99 4.32
C GLU A 57 8.10 9.10 5.21
N THR A 58 8.27 10.35 4.78
CA THR A 58 7.77 11.53 5.52
C THR A 58 6.30 11.85 5.22
N HIS A 59 5.71 11.14 4.27
CA HIS A 59 4.33 11.27 3.83
C HIS A 59 3.73 9.88 3.67
N CYS A 60 2.44 9.75 3.99
CA CYS A 60 1.71 8.52 3.73
C CYS A 60 1.12 8.56 2.31
N HIS A 61 0.85 7.38 1.74
CA HIS A 61 0.17 7.26 0.46
C HIS A 61 -1.33 7.47 0.64
N GLN A 62 -1.99 8.11 -0.32
CA GLN A 62 -3.44 8.24 -0.28
C GLN A 62 -4.10 6.92 -0.65
N HIS A 63 -5.22 6.60 0.00
CA HIS A 63 -6.02 5.45 -0.39
C HIS A 63 -6.49 5.56 -1.84
N LYS A 64 -6.45 4.43 -2.55
CA LYS A 64 -7.03 4.29 -3.88
C LYS A 64 -8.49 4.69 -3.86
N TYR A 65 -8.84 5.65 -4.72
CA TYR A 65 -10.22 6.04 -4.94
C TYR A 65 -10.88 5.10 -5.94
N CYS A 66 -11.95 4.42 -5.51
CA CYS A 66 -12.76 3.58 -6.39
C CYS A 66 -13.80 4.46 -7.11
N ASP A 67 -13.44 4.98 -8.28
CA ASP A 67 -14.30 5.87 -9.06
C ASP A 67 -15.54 5.14 -9.62
N PRO A 68 -16.77 5.49 -9.18
CA PRO A 68 -17.99 4.88 -9.70
C PRO A 68 -18.18 5.10 -11.21
N ASN A 69 -17.63 6.19 -11.76
CA ASN A 69 -17.72 6.48 -13.20
C ASN A 69 -16.89 5.50 -14.05
N LEU A 70 -15.93 4.81 -13.43
CA LEU A 70 -15.15 3.73 -14.04
C LEU A 70 -15.75 2.35 -13.75
N GLY A 71 -16.95 2.28 -13.16
CA GLY A 71 -17.62 1.04 -12.78
C GLY A 71 -16.95 0.34 -11.59
N LEU A 72 -16.19 1.08 -10.78
CA LEU A 72 -15.52 0.57 -9.59
C LEU A 72 -16.35 0.83 -8.33
N ARG A 73 -16.25 -0.11 -7.38
CA ARG A 73 -16.78 0.02 -6.02
C ARG A 73 -15.75 -0.44 -5.00
N VAL A 74 -15.86 0.06 -3.78
CA VAL A 74 -15.02 -0.38 -2.66
C VAL A 74 -15.39 -1.82 -2.29
N GLN A 75 -14.42 -2.74 -2.42
CA GLN A 75 -14.53 -4.09 -1.91
C GLN A 75 -14.10 -4.15 -0.44
N GLN A 76 -12.95 -3.55 -0.13
CA GLN A 76 -12.41 -3.45 1.22
C GLN A 76 -11.92 -2.02 1.44
N LYS A 77 -12.36 -1.42 2.55
CA LYS A 77 -11.84 -0.10 2.96
C LYS A 77 -10.39 -0.24 3.39
N GLY A 78 -9.56 0.72 2.99
CA GLY A 78 -8.20 0.83 3.46
C GLY A 78 -8.11 1.07 4.96
N THR A 79 -6.94 0.76 5.51
CA THR A 79 -6.54 1.03 6.90
C THR A 79 -5.29 1.91 6.88
N SER A 80 -4.73 2.25 8.04
CA SER A 80 -3.41 2.90 8.07
C SER A 80 -2.31 2.01 7.46
N GLU A 81 -2.47 0.70 7.47
CA GLU A 81 -1.45 -0.26 7.01
C GLU A 81 -1.73 -0.81 5.60
N THR A 82 -2.93 -0.58 5.06
CA THR A 82 -3.35 -1.20 3.79
C THR A 82 -4.14 -0.24 2.93
N ASP A 83 -3.92 -0.32 1.63
CA ASP A 83 -4.71 0.45 0.67
C ASP A 83 -6.18 0.00 0.60
N THR A 84 -7.03 0.84 0.03
CA THR A 84 -8.40 0.49 -0.36
C THR A 84 -8.37 -0.45 -1.57
N ILE A 85 -9.11 -1.56 -1.47
CA ILE A 85 -9.26 -2.51 -2.57
C ILE A 85 -10.55 -2.18 -3.34
N CYS A 86 -10.39 -1.90 -4.62
CA CYS A 86 -11.49 -1.68 -5.55
C CYS A 86 -11.83 -2.96 -6.31
N THR A 87 -13.11 -3.14 -6.61
CA THR A 87 -13.61 -4.20 -7.49
C THR A 87 -14.63 -3.63 -8.45
N CYS A 88 -14.94 -4.35 -9.53
CA CYS A 88 -15.99 -3.95 -10.44
C CYS A 88 -17.39 -4.06 -9.81
N GLU A 89 -18.29 -3.19 -10.24
CA GLU A 89 -19.71 -3.35 -10.00
C GLU A 89 -20.23 -4.67 -10.57
N GLU A 90 -21.35 -5.13 -10.01
CA GLU A 90 -21.97 -6.36 -10.47
C GLU A 90 -22.43 -6.20 -11.93
N GLY A 91 -22.11 -7.20 -12.76
CA GLY A 91 -22.34 -7.12 -14.20
C GLY A 91 -21.22 -6.46 -15.00
N TRP A 92 -20.10 -6.11 -14.36
CA TRP A 92 -18.91 -5.55 -15.00
C TRP A 92 -17.67 -6.42 -14.73
N HIS A 93 -16.65 -6.28 -15.58
CA HIS A 93 -15.35 -6.96 -15.41
C HIS A 93 -14.18 -6.01 -15.65
N CYS A 94 -13.05 -6.33 -15.01
CA CYS A 94 -11.82 -5.58 -15.15
C CYS A 94 -11.28 -5.71 -16.58
N THR A 95 -10.78 -4.60 -17.14
CA THR A 95 -10.11 -4.60 -18.44
C THR A 95 -8.63 -4.96 -18.35
N SER A 96 -8.04 -4.88 -17.14
CA SER A 96 -6.63 -5.15 -16.85
C SER A 96 -6.45 -5.83 -15.49
N GLU A 97 -5.26 -6.40 -15.24
CA GLU A 97 -4.92 -7.00 -13.94
C GLU A 97 -4.96 -5.97 -12.79
N ALA A 98 -4.60 -4.71 -13.06
CA ALA A 98 -4.65 -3.62 -12.08
C ALA A 98 -6.08 -3.14 -11.76
N CYS A 99 -7.07 -3.60 -12.54
CA CYS A 99 -8.49 -3.26 -12.43
C CYS A 99 -8.75 -1.77 -12.16
N GLU A 100 -8.16 -0.91 -12.99
CA GLU A 100 -8.31 0.54 -12.90
C GLU A 100 -9.60 1.03 -13.59
N SER A 101 -10.18 0.21 -14.45
CA SER A 101 -11.47 0.47 -15.09
C SER A 101 -12.22 -0.83 -15.33
N CYS A 102 -13.54 -0.75 -15.31
CA CYS A 102 -14.44 -1.86 -15.54
C CYS A 102 -15.26 -1.62 -16.80
N VAL A 103 -15.62 -2.69 -17.47
CA VAL A 103 -16.56 -2.64 -18.61
C VAL A 103 -17.69 -3.64 -18.41
N LEU A 104 -18.88 -3.26 -18.87
CA LEU A 104 -20.08 -4.08 -18.76
C LEU A 104 -19.88 -5.43 -19.45
N HIS A 105 -20.34 -6.50 -18.81
CA HIS A 105 -20.44 -7.81 -19.44
C HIS A 105 -21.28 -7.72 -20.71
N ARG A 106 -20.81 -8.38 -21.77
CA ARG A 106 -21.61 -8.53 -22.98
C ARG A 106 -22.60 -9.66 -22.81
N SER A 107 -23.87 -9.39 -23.09
CA SER A 107 -24.89 -10.42 -23.24
C SER A 107 -24.53 -11.30 -24.44
N CYS A 108 -24.65 -12.61 -24.30
CA CYS A 108 -24.56 -13.50 -25.45
C CYS A 108 -25.79 -13.34 -26.35
N SER A 109 -25.58 -13.35 -27.66
CA SER A 109 -26.69 -13.42 -28.62
C SER A 109 -27.46 -14.75 -28.47
N PRO A 110 -28.74 -14.80 -28.90
CA PRO A 110 -29.51 -16.05 -28.87
C PRO A 110 -28.74 -17.20 -29.55
N GLY A 111 -28.66 -18.35 -28.87
CA GLY A 111 -27.90 -19.52 -29.34
C GLY A 111 -26.45 -19.60 -28.85
N PHE A 112 -25.95 -18.57 -28.16
CA PHE A 112 -24.61 -18.54 -27.57
C PHE A 112 -24.68 -18.50 -26.04
N GLY A 113 -23.65 -18.99 -25.36
CA GLY A 113 -23.56 -19.03 -23.89
C GLY A 113 -22.21 -18.52 -23.38
N VAL A 114 -22.19 -18.14 -22.10
CA VAL A 114 -20.98 -17.66 -21.42
C VAL A 114 -20.04 -18.85 -21.21
N LYS A 115 -18.78 -18.71 -21.62
CA LYS A 115 -17.72 -19.67 -21.30
C LYS A 115 -16.77 -19.03 -20.30
N GLN A 116 -16.76 -19.53 -19.07
CA GLN A 116 -15.78 -19.16 -18.07
C GLN A 116 -14.52 -20.01 -18.32
N ILE A 117 -13.37 -19.37 -18.46
CA ILE A 117 -12.07 -20.04 -18.70
C ILE A 117 -11.31 -20.08 -17.38
#